data_AF-A0A2V7WS38-F1
#
_entry.id   AF-A0A2V7WS38-F1
#
_cell.length_a   1.000
_cell.length_b   1.000
_cell.length_c   1.000
_cell.angle_alpha   90.00
_cell.angle_beta   90.00
_cell.angle_gamma   90.00
#
_symmetry.space_group_name_H-M   'P 1'
#
loop_
_entity.id
_entity.type
_entity.pdbx_description
1 polymer ?
#
loop_
_entity_poly.entity_id
_entity_poly.type
_entity_poly.pdbx_seq_one_letter_code
_entity_poly.pdbx_strand_id
1 'polypeptide(L)'
;MSRRQFLGTATAAASLTVIPVELRAAASMATSSTEPLAIRIASSAKPILFDPDQALGSSMDILSHDVVEKIYTDPMVKQCLSAGWGPITYRQNTELSIGAWHWNPNGTWSDPINKRGYFTGSTELKEPIRHSYGYPLPHRGHTRNGGAEHGYSRLTDGNPDSYWKSNPYLASKYTGEPDSALPQWIVIDLGSTEPVSHMRIDWLDPYAVNFEVQYWVAEKPSSSEGPMDRPTSGIWTAFPNGTVTNGKGGAPILQLSSTPVPARYLRIWMTQSSNTADRRPTATHDPKDPRSAVGYAIRELYVGTLTEGAELVDLIQHRADQNQTATLCSSIDPWHSESDIDTHGDQTGLDLFFTSGIT
;
A
#
# COMPACT_ATOMS: atom_id res chain seq x y z
N MET A 1 21.19 5.86 -35.42
CA MET A 1 22.58 5.94 -34.94
C MET A 1 22.83 4.68 -34.12
N SER A 2 23.88 3.89 -34.37
CA SER A 2 24.03 2.59 -33.69
C SER A 2 24.40 2.78 -32.21
N ARG A 3 24.00 1.85 -31.32
CA ARG A 3 24.25 1.89 -29.87
C ARG A 3 25.70 2.19 -29.48
N ARG A 4 26.66 1.76 -30.31
CA ARG A 4 28.10 2.03 -30.12
C ARG A 4 28.49 3.49 -30.39
N GLN A 5 27.74 4.22 -31.20
CA GLN A 5 28.05 5.62 -31.52
C GLN A 5 27.58 6.57 -30.40
N PHE A 6 26.42 6.34 -29.78
CA PHE A 6 25.92 7.22 -28.70
C PHE A 6 26.77 7.10 -27.43
N LEU A 7 27.09 5.87 -27.00
CA LEU A 7 28.00 5.62 -25.88
C LEU A 7 29.45 6.04 -26.19
N GLY A 8 29.84 6.03 -27.48
CA GLY A 8 31.14 6.54 -27.92
C GLY A 8 31.25 8.07 -27.89
N THR A 9 30.14 8.80 -28.00
CA THR A 9 30.09 10.26 -27.95
C THR A 9 29.75 10.83 -26.57
N ALA A 10 29.09 10.04 -25.71
CA ALA A 10 28.71 10.44 -24.35
C ALA A 10 29.71 9.93 -23.30
N THR A 11 30.98 10.28 -23.44
CA THR A 11 31.95 10.20 -22.33
C THR A 11 31.74 11.38 -21.37
N ALA A 12 30.58 11.43 -20.73
CA ALA A 12 30.32 12.26 -19.55
C ALA A 12 29.61 11.39 -18.51
N ALA A 13 30.40 10.72 -17.68
CA ALA A 13 29.90 9.91 -16.58
C ALA A 13 29.26 10.82 -15.51
N ALA A 14 27.94 10.84 -15.42
CA ALA A 14 27.25 11.36 -14.25
C ALA A 14 27.39 10.34 -13.12
N SER A 15 28.45 10.46 -12.32
CA SER A 15 28.61 9.72 -11.07
C SER A 15 27.87 10.48 -9.97
N LEU A 16 26.73 9.96 -9.51
CA LEU A 16 26.10 10.41 -8.26
C LEU A 16 26.94 9.89 -7.10
N THR A 17 27.94 10.66 -6.68
CA THR A 17 28.68 10.41 -5.44
C THR A 17 28.11 11.26 -4.32
N VAL A 18 27.68 10.61 -3.24
CA VAL A 18 27.45 11.26 -1.95
C VAL A 18 28.81 11.74 -1.44
N ILE A 19 29.03 13.06 -1.47
CA ILE A 19 30.28 13.66 -1.01
C ILE A 19 30.27 13.68 0.54
N PRO A 20 31.26 13.07 1.21
CA PRO A 20 31.41 13.17 2.66
C PRO A 20 31.59 14.64 3.09
N VAL A 21 31.05 15.01 4.25
CA VAL A 21 31.05 16.39 4.81
C VAL A 21 32.45 17.02 4.87
N GLU A 22 33.51 16.22 4.97
CA GLU A 22 34.90 16.69 5.04
C GLU A 22 35.41 17.35 3.75
N LEU A 23 34.78 17.13 2.59
CA LEU A 23 35.17 17.77 1.31
C LEU A 23 34.53 19.14 1.06
N ARG A 24 33.63 19.64 1.92
CA ARG A 24 33.00 20.96 1.74
C ARG A 24 33.95 22.15 1.97
N ALA A 25 35.08 21.94 2.63
CA ALA A 25 35.98 23.04 3.02
C ALA A 25 36.81 23.64 1.85
N ALA A 26 36.85 22.99 0.68
CA ALA A 26 37.63 23.48 -0.48
C ALA A 26 36.83 24.34 -1.47
N ALA A 27 35.52 24.51 -1.27
CA ALA A 27 34.65 25.19 -2.24
C ALA A 27 34.73 26.74 -2.25
N SER A 28 35.54 27.35 -1.36
CA SER A 28 35.60 28.81 -1.24
C SER A 28 36.56 29.51 -2.21
N MET A 29 37.28 28.78 -3.07
CA MET A 29 38.17 29.40 -4.06
C MET A 29 38.12 28.68 -5.41
N ALA A 30 36.98 28.78 -6.09
CA ALA A 30 36.89 28.40 -7.49
C ALA A 30 36.38 29.59 -8.29
N THR A 31 37.28 30.23 -9.02
CA THR A 31 36.95 31.10 -10.15
C THR A 31 36.15 30.31 -11.18
N SER A 32 35.08 30.91 -11.69
CA SER A 32 34.18 30.31 -12.67
C SER A 32 34.91 29.91 -13.96
N SER A 33 35.34 28.65 -14.07
CA SER A 33 35.78 28.06 -15.33
C SER A 33 34.64 27.22 -15.92
N THR A 34 34.20 27.57 -17.13
CA THR A 34 33.24 26.81 -17.95
C THR A 34 33.86 25.65 -18.73
N GLU A 35 35.15 25.34 -18.49
CA GLU A 35 35.83 24.20 -19.08
C GLU A 35 35.39 22.90 -18.37
N PRO A 36 35.07 21.82 -19.10
CA PRO A 36 34.68 20.56 -18.51
C PRO A 36 35.80 20.01 -17.61
N LEU A 37 35.51 19.88 -16.31
CA LEU A 37 36.45 19.34 -15.34
C LEU A 37 36.49 17.80 -15.45
N ALA A 38 37.65 17.25 -15.81
CA ALA A 38 37.84 15.80 -15.82
C ALA A 38 37.92 15.26 -14.37
N ILE A 39 36.89 14.54 -13.92
CA ILE A 39 36.91 13.82 -12.65
C ILE A 39 37.58 12.46 -12.87
N ARG A 40 38.70 12.20 -12.17
CA ARG A 40 39.33 10.88 -12.14
C ARG A 40 38.88 10.13 -10.89
N ILE A 41 38.15 9.04 -11.07
CA ILE A 41 37.76 8.14 -9.97
C ILE A 41 38.80 7.03 -9.88
N ALA A 42 39.65 7.07 -8.86
CA ALA A 42 40.57 5.97 -8.55
C ALA A 42 39.83 4.97 -7.65
N SER A 43 39.46 3.82 -8.20
CA SER A 43 38.87 2.70 -7.44
C SER A 43 39.83 1.52 -7.45
N SER A 44 40.07 0.93 -6.28
CA SER A 44 40.82 -0.34 -6.13
C SER A 44 39.95 -1.57 -6.38
N ALA A 45 38.63 -1.41 -6.53
CA ALA A 45 37.71 -2.49 -6.83
C ALA A 45 37.76 -2.85 -8.32
N LYS A 46 37.74 -4.16 -8.63
CA LYS A 46 37.61 -4.62 -10.03
C LYS A 46 36.26 -4.16 -10.60
N PRO A 47 36.20 -3.62 -11.83
CA PRO A 47 34.94 -3.27 -12.47
C PRO A 47 34.04 -4.51 -12.60
N ILE A 48 32.76 -4.36 -12.25
CA ILE A 48 31.74 -5.34 -12.60
C ILE A 48 31.38 -5.10 -14.07
N LEU A 49 31.64 -6.10 -14.91
CA LEU A 49 31.28 -6.07 -16.32
C LEU A 49 29.80 -6.46 -16.46
N PHE A 50 29.05 -5.71 -17.25
CA PHE A 50 27.69 -6.04 -17.65
C PHE A 50 27.44 -5.61 -19.10
N ASP A 51 26.48 -6.26 -19.75
CA ASP A 51 25.97 -5.86 -21.06
C ASP A 51 24.87 -4.80 -20.86
N PRO A 52 25.10 -3.51 -21.23
CA PRO A 52 24.11 -2.46 -21.00
C PRO A 52 22.79 -2.72 -21.73
N ASP A 53 22.81 -3.46 -22.85
CA ASP A 53 21.60 -3.79 -23.61
C ASP A 53 20.72 -4.83 -22.92
N GLN A 54 21.29 -5.58 -21.98
CA GLN A 54 20.60 -6.58 -21.15
C GLN A 54 20.35 -6.08 -19.72
N ALA A 55 21.17 -5.14 -19.24
CA ALA A 55 21.14 -4.67 -17.86
C ALA A 55 20.31 -3.40 -17.66
N LEU A 56 20.09 -2.61 -18.72
CA LEU A 56 19.35 -1.34 -18.64
C LEU A 56 18.00 -1.48 -19.34
N GLY A 57 16.93 -1.24 -18.60
CA GLY A 57 15.57 -1.14 -19.12
C GLY A 57 14.95 0.21 -18.77
N SER A 58 13.69 0.37 -19.17
CA SER A 58 12.85 1.47 -18.73
C SER A 58 11.53 0.92 -18.16
N SER A 59 10.69 1.81 -17.65
CA SER A 59 9.37 1.48 -17.13
C SER A 59 8.37 2.51 -17.58
N MET A 60 7.14 2.06 -17.82
CA MET A 60 6.00 2.95 -17.94
C MET A 60 5.47 3.25 -16.54
N ASP A 61 5.42 4.52 -16.18
CA ASP A 61 4.86 4.99 -14.91
C ASP A 61 3.46 5.57 -15.13
N ILE A 62 2.77 5.92 -14.04
CA ILE A 62 1.55 6.70 -14.08
C ILE A 62 1.86 8.11 -14.60
N LEU A 63 1.06 8.60 -15.53
CA LEU A 63 1.22 9.91 -16.15
C LEU A 63 -0.07 10.70 -16.03
N SER A 64 -0.04 12.02 -16.22
CA SER A 64 -1.30 12.74 -16.41
C SER A 64 -1.88 12.44 -17.79
N HIS A 65 -3.20 12.56 -17.93
CA HIS A 65 -3.91 12.40 -19.19
C HIS A 65 -3.24 13.16 -20.36
N ASP A 66 -2.95 14.45 -20.15
CA ASP A 66 -2.33 15.32 -21.15
C ASP A 66 -0.90 14.90 -21.53
N VAL A 67 -0.19 14.21 -20.64
CA VAL A 67 1.16 13.69 -20.93
C VAL A 67 1.04 12.43 -21.78
N VAL A 68 0.11 11.52 -21.49
CA VAL A 68 -0.18 10.33 -22.31
C VAL A 68 -0.43 10.74 -23.76
N GLU A 69 -1.25 11.76 -23.99
CA GLU A 69 -1.58 12.24 -25.34
C GLU A 69 -0.38 12.84 -26.10
N LYS A 70 0.70 13.21 -25.41
CA LYS A 70 1.93 13.75 -26.03
C LYS A 70 2.99 12.68 -26.26
N ILE A 71 3.15 11.75 -25.30
CA ILE A 71 4.27 10.80 -25.32
C ILE A 71 4.14 9.73 -26.40
N TYR A 72 2.91 9.37 -26.78
CA TYR A 72 2.63 8.34 -27.78
C TYR A 72 2.47 8.88 -29.20
N THR A 73 2.87 10.13 -29.45
CA THR A 73 2.95 10.66 -30.81
C THR A 73 4.18 10.11 -31.53
N ASP A 74 4.07 9.86 -32.84
CA ASP A 74 5.18 9.34 -33.66
C ASP A 74 6.53 10.03 -33.43
N PRO A 75 6.62 11.38 -33.39
CA PRO A 75 7.90 12.06 -33.14
C PRO A 75 8.45 11.78 -31.75
N MET A 76 7.58 11.69 -30.74
CA MET A 76 8.00 11.48 -29.36
C MET A 76 8.41 10.04 -29.11
N VAL A 77 7.67 9.05 -29.62
CA VAL A 77 8.05 7.63 -29.55
C VAL A 77 9.42 7.42 -30.19
N LYS A 78 9.68 7.99 -31.37
CA LYS A 78 11.01 7.93 -32.01
C LYS A 78 12.10 8.54 -31.13
N GLN A 79 11.81 9.65 -30.45
CA GLN A 79 12.74 10.28 -29.53
C GLN A 79 13.00 9.41 -28.28
N CYS A 80 11.96 8.84 -27.67
CA CYS A 80 12.07 7.91 -26.55
C CYS A 80 12.92 6.69 -26.92
N LEU A 81 12.66 6.07 -28.08
CA LEU A 81 13.44 4.93 -28.57
C LEU A 81 14.90 5.29 -28.89
N SER A 82 15.17 6.54 -29.29
CA SER A 82 16.53 7.02 -29.56
C SER A 82 17.43 7.04 -28.31
N ALA A 83 16.83 7.08 -27.11
CA ALA A 83 17.57 6.99 -25.85
C ALA A 83 18.20 5.60 -25.64
N GLY A 84 17.73 4.57 -26.35
CA GLY A 84 18.37 3.26 -26.39
C GLY A 84 18.16 2.39 -25.14
N TRP A 85 17.20 2.73 -24.28
CA TRP A 85 16.78 1.86 -23.18
C TRP A 85 16.30 0.51 -23.72
N GLY A 86 16.62 -0.57 -22.99
CA GLY A 86 16.24 -1.94 -23.35
C GLY A 86 14.76 -2.23 -23.06
N PRO A 87 14.43 -3.40 -22.47
CA PRO A 87 13.04 -3.77 -22.18
C PRO A 87 12.29 -2.70 -21.38
N ILE A 88 11.01 -2.52 -21.71
CA ILE A 88 10.08 -1.67 -20.95
C ILE A 88 9.23 -2.55 -20.06
N THR A 89 9.21 -2.26 -18.77
CA THR A 89 8.26 -2.86 -17.84
C THR A 89 6.97 -2.03 -17.81
N TYR A 90 5.83 -2.72 -17.95
CA TYR A 90 4.53 -2.16 -17.67
C TYR A 90 4.14 -2.56 -16.26
N ARG A 91 3.89 -1.58 -15.39
CA ARG A 91 3.47 -1.80 -14.02
C ARG A 91 2.28 -0.89 -13.73
N GLN A 92 1.31 -1.43 -13.01
CA GLN A 92 0.26 -0.63 -12.42
C GLN A 92 0.76 0.01 -11.14
N ASN A 93 0.21 1.18 -10.80
CA ASN A 93 0.50 1.89 -9.56
C ASN A 93 -0.62 1.72 -8.53
N THR A 94 -1.64 0.90 -8.81
CA THR A 94 -2.76 0.69 -7.88
C THR A 94 -2.35 0.08 -6.55
N GLU A 95 -1.28 -0.70 -6.49
CA GLU A 95 -0.69 -1.17 -5.23
C GLU A 95 0.02 -0.06 -4.45
N LEU A 96 0.51 0.98 -5.12
CA LEU A 96 1.08 2.17 -4.48
C LEU A 96 0.02 3.21 -4.11
N SER A 97 -1.13 3.23 -4.78
CA SER A 97 -2.23 4.15 -4.52
C SER A 97 -3.36 3.55 -3.68
N ILE A 98 -3.29 2.25 -3.33
CA ILE A 98 -4.37 1.52 -2.66
C ILE A 98 -5.64 1.63 -3.51
N GLY A 99 -5.56 1.17 -4.75
CA GLY A 99 -6.62 1.22 -5.73
C GLY A 99 -6.99 -0.14 -6.32
N ALA A 100 -8.16 -0.20 -6.93
CA ALA A 100 -8.51 -1.22 -7.93
C ALA A 100 -8.20 -0.69 -9.34
N TRP A 101 -7.91 -1.59 -10.27
CA TRP A 101 -7.70 -1.26 -11.67
C TRP A 101 -8.54 -2.16 -12.57
N HIS A 102 -9.10 -1.57 -13.62
CA HIS A 102 -9.83 -2.30 -14.64
C HIS A 102 -9.03 -2.31 -15.93
N TRP A 103 -8.45 -3.47 -16.26
CA TRP A 103 -7.75 -3.63 -17.53
C TRP A 103 -8.66 -3.41 -18.73
N ASN A 104 -9.93 -3.79 -18.61
CA ASN A 104 -11.01 -3.43 -19.52
C ASN A 104 -12.06 -2.63 -18.74
N PRO A 105 -12.32 -1.35 -19.08
CA PRO A 105 -13.37 -0.58 -18.40
C PRO A 105 -14.78 -1.11 -18.72
N ASN A 106 -14.92 -1.96 -19.75
CA ASN A 106 -16.15 -2.70 -20.00
C ASN A 106 -16.21 -3.94 -19.12
N GLY A 107 -17.34 -4.14 -18.47
CA GLY A 107 -17.54 -5.30 -17.60
C GLY A 107 -18.86 -5.21 -16.85
N THR A 108 -18.96 -6.00 -15.79
CA THR A 108 -20.16 -6.07 -14.95
C THR A 108 -19.81 -5.80 -13.50
N TRP A 109 -20.63 -4.98 -12.86
CA TRP A 109 -20.61 -4.76 -11.42
C TRP A 109 -21.45 -5.82 -10.71
N SER A 110 -21.08 -6.18 -9.49
CA SER A 110 -21.91 -7.03 -8.64
C SER A 110 -23.21 -6.32 -8.21
N ASP A 111 -23.19 -5.00 -8.08
CA ASP A 111 -24.38 -4.14 -7.97
C ASP A 111 -24.51 -3.29 -9.26
N PRO A 112 -25.14 -3.82 -10.31
CA PRO A 112 -25.24 -3.14 -11.61
C PRO A 112 -26.18 -1.93 -11.57
N ILE A 113 -27.11 -1.86 -10.62
CA ILE A 113 -28.08 -0.76 -10.51
C ILE A 113 -27.35 0.50 -10.04
N ASN A 114 -26.48 0.38 -9.04
CA ASN A 114 -25.74 1.51 -8.49
C ASN A 114 -24.30 1.61 -9.04
N LYS A 115 -23.92 0.71 -9.95
CA LYS A 115 -22.58 0.61 -10.56
C LYS A 115 -21.45 0.60 -9.52
N ARG A 116 -21.54 -0.34 -8.59
CA ARG A 116 -20.60 -0.49 -7.49
C ARG A 116 -20.41 -1.94 -7.09
N GLY A 117 -19.49 -2.14 -6.16
CA GLY A 117 -19.09 -3.42 -5.64
C GLY A 117 -17.93 -4.02 -6.37
N TYR A 118 -18.05 -5.28 -6.72
CA TYR A 118 -16.97 -6.05 -7.32
C TYR A 118 -17.12 -6.04 -8.82
N PHE A 119 -16.11 -5.53 -9.51
CA PHE A 119 -16.08 -5.47 -10.96
C PHE A 119 -15.49 -6.74 -11.57
N THR A 120 -16.10 -7.19 -12.67
CA THR A 120 -15.58 -8.26 -13.52
C THR A 120 -15.41 -7.72 -14.93
N GLY A 121 -14.17 -7.62 -15.40
CA GLY A 121 -13.86 -7.15 -16.76
C GLY A 121 -14.38 -8.09 -17.84
N SER A 122 -14.85 -7.52 -18.94
CA SER A 122 -15.29 -8.27 -20.12
C SER A 122 -14.11 -8.76 -20.95
N THR A 123 -14.24 -9.95 -21.55
CA THR A 123 -13.30 -10.45 -22.55
C THR A 123 -13.62 -9.96 -23.97
N GLU A 124 -14.73 -9.25 -24.16
CA GLU A 124 -15.09 -8.68 -25.46
C GLU A 124 -14.24 -7.45 -25.77
N LEU A 125 -13.62 -7.47 -26.95
CA LEU A 125 -12.90 -6.33 -27.50
C LEU A 125 -13.91 -5.30 -28.00
N LYS A 126 -13.83 -4.08 -27.47
CA LYS A 126 -14.60 -2.92 -27.94
C LYS A 126 -13.63 -1.85 -28.47
N GLU A 127 -13.96 -0.58 -28.26
CA GLU A 127 -13.06 0.53 -28.59
C GLU A 127 -11.68 0.36 -27.93
N PRO A 128 -10.59 0.67 -28.66
CA PRO A 128 -9.24 0.58 -28.12
C PRO A 128 -9.06 1.36 -26.81
N ILE A 129 -8.47 0.71 -25.82
CA ILE A 129 -8.22 1.26 -24.49
C ILE A 129 -6.95 2.10 -24.56
N ARG A 130 -7.14 3.42 -24.62
CA ARG A 130 -6.04 4.39 -24.61
C ARG A 130 -5.65 4.85 -23.22
N HIS A 131 -6.65 5.04 -22.37
CA HIS A 131 -6.51 5.54 -21.01
C HIS A 131 -7.04 4.52 -20.03
N SER A 132 -6.40 4.43 -18.88
CA SER A 132 -6.86 3.56 -17.81
C SER A 132 -6.62 4.19 -16.46
N TYR A 133 -7.60 4.09 -15.57
CA TYR A 133 -7.61 4.82 -14.31
C TYR A 133 -7.72 3.85 -13.13
N GLY A 134 -7.11 4.24 -12.01
CA GLY A 134 -7.29 3.55 -10.74
C GLY A 134 -8.56 4.01 -10.04
N TYR A 135 -9.04 3.19 -9.10
CA TYR A 135 -10.18 3.48 -8.23
C TYR A 135 -9.70 3.35 -6.78
N PRO A 136 -9.47 4.45 -6.03
CA PRO A 136 -9.06 4.37 -4.63
C PRO A 136 -10.05 3.56 -3.81
N LEU A 137 -9.54 2.63 -2.98
CA LEU A 137 -10.39 1.71 -2.24
C LEU A 137 -11.01 2.40 -1.02
N PRO A 138 -12.35 2.48 -0.91
CA PRO A 138 -13.02 3.21 0.16
C PRO A 138 -12.80 2.57 1.53
N HIS A 139 -12.66 1.24 1.59
CA HIS A 139 -12.52 0.44 2.80
C HIS A 139 -11.06 0.16 3.19
N ARG A 140 -10.16 1.11 2.94
CA ARG A 140 -8.72 0.97 3.20
C ARG A 140 -8.36 0.98 4.69
N GLY A 141 -7.33 0.20 5.05
CA GLY A 141 -6.82 0.07 6.42
C GLY A 141 -5.39 0.58 6.61
N HIS A 142 -4.80 1.18 5.57
CA HIS A 142 -3.45 1.77 5.62
C HIS A 142 -3.52 3.29 5.73
N THR A 143 -2.83 3.85 6.73
CA THR A 143 -2.77 5.31 6.92
C THR A 143 -1.93 5.97 5.83
N ARG A 144 -0.79 5.36 5.49
CA ARG A 144 0.15 5.85 4.47
C ARG A 144 0.40 4.77 3.42
N ASN A 145 0.82 5.21 2.25
CA ASN A 145 1.15 4.38 1.10
C ASN A 145 2.47 4.86 0.49
N GLY A 146 3.21 3.94 -0.14
CA GLY A 146 4.60 4.15 -0.56
C GLY A 146 4.81 5.07 -1.76
N GLY A 147 3.85 5.95 -2.11
CA GLY A 147 3.97 6.78 -3.31
C GLY A 147 3.02 7.98 -3.45
N ALA A 148 1.83 8.00 -2.83
CA ALA A 148 0.89 9.12 -2.95
C ALA A 148 0.41 9.61 -1.57
N GLU A 149 0.41 10.92 -1.32
CA GLU A 149 -0.09 11.51 -0.06
C GLU A 149 -1.63 11.56 0.01
N HIS A 150 -2.31 10.62 -0.65
CA HIS A 150 -3.77 10.65 -0.80
C HIS A 150 -4.44 9.52 -0.01
N GLY A 151 -5.48 9.92 0.73
CA GLY A 151 -6.28 9.04 1.58
C GLY A 151 -5.60 8.66 2.91
N TYR A 152 -6.37 7.99 3.75
CA TYR A 152 -6.05 7.62 5.13
C TYR A 152 -6.79 6.33 5.50
N SER A 153 -6.34 5.63 6.54
CA SER A 153 -6.96 4.41 7.04
C SER A 153 -8.31 4.72 7.66
N ARG A 154 -9.28 3.83 7.47
CA ARG A 154 -10.58 3.89 8.13
C ARG A 154 -10.56 3.39 9.58
N LEU A 155 -9.46 2.78 10.03
CA LEU A 155 -9.37 2.13 11.35
C LEU A 155 -9.23 3.12 12.52
N THR A 156 -8.85 4.37 12.22
CA THR A 156 -8.52 5.41 13.20
C THR A 156 -8.95 6.80 12.68
N ASP A 157 -9.98 6.87 11.83
CA ASP A 157 -10.38 8.14 11.20
C ASP A 157 -11.37 8.98 12.04
N GLY A 158 -11.87 8.41 13.13
CA GLY A 158 -12.83 9.02 14.02
C GLY A 158 -14.26 8.99 13.48
N ASN A 159 -14.53 8.20 12.44
CA ASN A 159 -15.84 8.11 11.82
C ASN A 159 -16.46 6.71 12.02
N PRO A 160 -17.47 6.57 12.88
CA PRO A 160 -18.10 5.27 13.15
C PRO A 160 -18.94 4.74 11.98
N ASP A 161 -19.15 5.51 10.91
CA ASP A 161 -19.82 5.04 9.70
C ASP A 161 -18.81 4.56 8.63
N SER A 162 -17.52 4.81 8.85
CA SER A 162 -16.42 4.31 8.03
C SER A 162 -15.94 2.95 8.56
N TYR A 163 -15.24 2.18 7.72
CA TYR A 163 -14.60 0.95 8.15
C TYR A 163 -13.54 0.47 7.16
N TRP A 164 -12.54 -0.23 7.69
CA TRP A 164 -11.69 -1.12 6.90
C TRP A 164 -12.39 -2.46 6.70
N LYS A 165 -12.19 -3.06 5.53
CA LYS A 165 -12.53 -4.47 5.26
C LYS A 165 -11.37 -5.17 4.56
N SER A 166 -11.08 -6.39 4.98
CA SER A 166 -10.06 -7.24 4.34
C SER A 166 -10.52 -7.73 2.96
N ASN A 167 -9.57 -8.14 2.12
CA ASN A 167 -9.88 -8.71 0.82
C ASN A 167 -10.67 -10.04 0.98
N PRO A 168 -11.93 -10.12 0.49
CA PRO A 168 -12.75 -11.31 0.66
C PRO A 168 -12.20 -12.52 -0.11
N TYR A 169 -11.41 -12.32 -1.16
CA TYR A 169 -10.85 -13.41 -1.97
C TYR A 169 -9.69 -14.15 -1.28
N LEU A 170 -9.24 -13.67 -0.11
CA LEU A 170 -8.28 -14.37 0.74
C LEU A 170 -8.95 -15.30 1.77
N ALA A 171 -10.27 -15.25 1.88
CA ALA A 171 -11.01 -16.13 2.79
C ALA A 171 -11.08 -17.56 2.26
N SER A 172 -11.24 -18.52 3.18
CA SER A 172 -11.29 -19.95 2.88
C SER A 172 -12.25 -20.34 1.76
N LYS A 173 -13.38 -19.63 1.65
CA LYS A 173 -14.37 -19.81 0.58
C LYS A 173 -13.78 -19.72 -0.83
N TYR A 174 -12.75 -18.90 -1.03
CA TYR A 174 -12.14 -18.63 -2.33
C TYR A 174 -10.76 -19.28 -2.49
N THR A 175 -10.01 -19.43 -1.41
CA THR A 175 -8.67 -20.02 -1.44
C THR A 175 -8.68 -21.54 -1.31
N GLY A 176 -9.70 -22.11 -0.67
CA GLY A 176 -9.77 -23.52 -0.29
C GLY A 176 -8.97 -23.88 0.97
N GLU A 177 -8.16 -22.93 1.48
CA GLU A 177 -7.36 -23.10 2.70
C GLU A 177 -8.09 -22.53 3.91
N PRO A 178 -7.91 -23.05 5.14
CA PRO A 178 -8.51 -22.43 6.32
C PRO A 178 -7.94 -21.02 6.53
N ASP A 179 -8.74 -20.10 7.06
CA ASP A 179 -8.31 -18.71 7.33
C ASP A 179 -7.05 -18.64 8.22
N SER A 180 -6.83 -19.64 9.08
CA SER A 180 -5.64 -19.75 9.93
C SER A 180 -4.34 -20.00 9.16
N ALA A 181 -4.41 -20.52 7.93
CA ALA A 181 -3.26 -20.68 7.04
C ALA A 181 -2.92 -19.38 6.29
N LEU A 182 -3.89 -18.49 6.11
CA LEU A 182 -3.75 -17.18 5.46
C LEU A 182 -4.27 -16.04 6.35
N PRO A 183 -3.73 -15.90 7.57
CA PRO A 183 -4.26 -14.98 8.56
C PRO A 183 -4.19 -13.55 8.07
N GLN A 184 -5.25 -12.80 8.35
CA GLN A 184 -5.31 -11.38 8.09
C GLN A 184 -4.86 -10.63 9.33
N TRP A 185 -4.18 -9.52 9.15
CA TRP A 185 -3.63 -8.75 10.26
C TRP A 185 -3.76 -7.25 10.08
N ILE A 186 -3.72 -6.54 11.20
CA ILE A 186 -3.56 -5.10 11.31
C ILE A 186 -2.39 -4.83 12.24
N VAL A 187 -1.52 -3.90 11.87
CA VAL A 187 -0.46 -3.35 12.73
C VAL A 187 -0.82 -1.90 13.08
N ILE A 188 -0.66 -1.54 14.34
CA ILE A 188 -0.85 -0.19 14.88
C ILE A 188 0.53 0.31 15.33
N ASP A 189 0.92 1.52 14.92
CA ASP A 189 2.09 2.22 15.42
C ASP A 189 1.65 3.42 16.29
N LEU A 190 1.85 3.31 17.61
CA LEU A 190 1.54 4.39 18.57
C LEU A 190 2.51 5.59 18.47
N GLY A 191 3.57 5.50 17.66
CA GLY A 191 4.59 6.54 17.48
C GLY A 191 5.67 6.53 18.57
N SER A 192 5.31 6.19 19.80
CA SER A 192 6.21 6.00 20.96
C SER A 192 5.85 4.74 21.74
N THR A 193 6.75 4.33 22.64
CA THR A 193 6.47 3.25 23.58
C THR A 193 5.54 3.74 24.67
N GLU A 194 4.34 3.17 24.73
CA GLU A 194 3.28 3.56 25.67
C GLU A 194 2.85 2.38 26.55
N PRO A 195 2.31 2.62 27.75
CA PRO A 195 1.76 1.57 28.60
C PRO A 195 0.40 1.10 28.04
N VAL A 196 0.30 -0.18 27.66
CA VAL A 196 -0.94 -0.77 27.13
C VAL A 196 -1.42 -1.93 27.99
N SER A 197 -2.68 -1.89 28.40
CA SER A 197 -3.36 -3.03 29.05
C SER A 197 -4.70 -3.38 28.44
N HIS A 198 -5.29 -2.49 27.64
CA HIS A 198 -6.63 -2.66 27.08
C HIS A 198 -6.70 -2.25 25.60
N MET A 199 -7.65 -2.85 24.88
CA MET A 199 -7.98 -2.49 23.51
C MET A 199 -9.49 -2.60 23.30
N ARG A 200 -10.10 -1.62 22.63
CA ARG A 200 -11.46 -1.74 22.09
C ARG A 200 -11.36 -1.92 20.58
N ILE A 201 -12.09 -2.91 20.06
CA ILE A 201 -12.19 -3.15 18.62
C ILE A 201 -13.66 -3.00 18.24
N ASP A 202 -13.98 -1.98 17.46
CA ASP A 202 -15.35 -1.74 17.00
C ASP A 202 -15.59 -2.55 15.73
N TRP A 203 -15.87 -3.84 15.89
CA TRP A 203 -16.11 -4.76 14.80
C TRP A 203 -17.34 -4.40 13.98
N LEU A 204 -17.22 -4.56 12.66
CA LEU A 204 -18.34 -4.73 11.75
C LEU A 204 -18.43 -6.19 11.31
N ASP A 205 -19.56 -6.58 10.71
CA ASP A 205 -19.69 -7.88 10.06
C ASP A 205 -18.99 -7.87 8.69
N PRO A 206 -18.14 -8.86 8.40
CA PRO A 206 -17.75 -9.98 9.27
C PRO A 206 -16.70 -9.59 10.32
N TYR A 207 -16.88 -10.04 11.56
CA TYR A 207 -15.89 -9.89 12.63
C TYR A 207 -15.02 -11.13 12.81
N ALA A 208 -13.92 -11.00 13.56
CA ALA A 208 -13.06 -12.13 13.92
C ALA A 208 -13.61 -12.94 15.11
N VAL A 209 -13.74 -14.26 14.92
CA VAL A 209 -14.13 -15.22 15.96
C VAL A 209 -12.92 -15.72 16.72
N ASN A 210 -11.82 -16.00 16.02
CA ASN A 210 -10.53 -16.31 16.61
C ASN A 210 -9.50 -15.30 16.14
N PHE A 211 -8.83 -14.68 17.10
CA PHE A 211 -7.75 -13.74 16.84
C PHE A 211 -6.84 -13.60 18.07
N GLU A 212 -5.65 -13.06 17.83
CA GLU A 212 -4.72 -12.69 18.89
C GLU A 212 -4.36 -11.21 18.79
N VAL A 213 -4.27 -10.55 19.93
CA VAL A 213 -3.62 -9.24 20.04
C VAL A 213 -2.19 -9.46 20.55
N GLN A 214 -1.24 -8.90 19.81
CA GLN A 214 0.18 -9.09 20.00
C GLN A 214 0.88 -7.72 20.07
N TYR A 215 2.07 -7.68 20.65
CA TYR A 215 2.97 -6.53 20.64
C TYR A 215 4.33 -6.93 20.09
N TRP A 216 5.04 -5.95 19.51
CA TRP A 216 6.38 -6.18 18.97
C TRP A 216 7.45 -6.07 20.06
N VAL A 217 8.33 -7.06 20.14
CA VAL A 217 9.53 -7.05 20.97
C VAL A 217 10.74 -6.97 20.06
N ALA A 218 11.34 -5.79 19.98
CA ALA A 218 12.57 -5.59 19.19
C ALA A 218 13.75 -6.30 19.84
N GLU A 219 14.63 -6.89 19.03
CA GLU A 219 15.90 -7.48 19.49
C GLU A 219 16.81 -6.42 20.12
N LYS A 220 16.77 -5.19 19.57
CA LYS A 220 17.48 -4.01 20.07
C LYS A 220 16.46 -2.96 20.52
N PRO A 221 16.23 -2.80 21.84
CA PRO A 221 15.19 -1.90 22.37
C PRO A 221 15.32 -0.43 21.95
N SER A 222 16.53 0.02 21.59
CA SER A 222 16.80 1.39 21.15
C SER A 222 16.71 1.60 19.62
N SER A 223 16.36 0.55 18.85
CA SER A 223 16.20 0.70 17.41
C SER A 223 14.97 1.54 17.08
N SER A 224 15.10 2.46 16.15
CA SER A 224 13.96 3.18 15.57
C SER A 224 13.22 2.35 14.52
N GLU A 225 13.76 1.21 14.12
CA GLU A 225 13.23 0.35 13.06
C GLU A 225 12.07 -0.49 13.58
N GLY A 226 10.92 -0.41 12.90
CA GLY A 226 9.72 -1.15 13.24
C GLY A 226 9.65 -2.54 12.61
N PRO A 227 8.62 -3.33 12.97
CA PRO A 227 8.36 -4.64 12.37
C PRO A 227 8.14 -4.59 10.87
N MET A 228 7.79 -3.42 10.31
CA MET A 228 7.57 -3.24 8.88
C MET A 228 8.85 -2.86 8.13
N ASP A 229 9.83 -2.24 8.81
CA ASP A 229 11.12 -1.86 8.22
C ASP A 229 12.12 -3.03 8.28
N ARG A 230 12.16 -3.71 9.43
CA ARG A 230 13.05 -4.86 9.69
C ARG A 230 12.27 -5.98 10.38
N PRO A 231 11.47 -6.76 9.65
CA PRO A 231 10.62 -7.82 10.22
C PRO A 231 11.39 -8.95 10.91
N THR A 232 12.70 -9.05 10.71
CA THR A 232 13.56 -10.06 11.35
C THR A 232 14.28 -9.55 12.60
N SER A 233 14.18 -8.26 12.97
CA SER A 233 14.89 -7.67 14.11
C SER A 233 14.06 -7.65 15.39
N GLY A 234 13.21 -8.65 15.58
CA GLY A 234 12.32 -8.79 16.73
C GLY A 234 11.29 -9.88 16.52
N ILE A 235 10.37 -9.99 17.47
CA ILE A 235 9.31 -11.00 17.46
C ILE A 235 7.97 -10.39 17.86
N TRP A 236 6.90 -10.91 17.28
CA TRP A 236 5.54 -10.65 17.77
C TRP A 236 5.24 -11.56 18.94
N THR A 237 4.83 -10.98 20.06
CA THR A 237 4.50 -11.71 21.30
C THR A 237 3.04 -11.44 21.65
N ALA A 238 2.27 -12.49 21.94
CA ALA A 238 0.89 -12.34 22.41
C ALA A 238 0.85 -11.64 23.76
N PHE A 239 -0.13 -10.75 23.95
CA PHE A 239 -0.45 -10.27 25.29
C PHE A 239 -0.95 -11.44 26.16
N PRO A 240 -0.74 -11.44 27.49
CA PRO A 240 -1.15 -12.54 28.37
C PRO A 240 -2.61 -12.98 28.21
N ASN A 241 -3.51 -12.02 28.02
CA ASN A 241 -4.94 -12.25 27.78
C ASN A 241 -5.35 -11.85 26.34
N GLY A 242 -4.38 -11.77 25.42
CA GLY A 242 -4.57 -11.28 24.05
C GLY A 242 -5.20 -12.31 23.11
N THR A 243 -5.26 -13.59 23.47
CA THR A 243 -5.87 -14.64 22.66
C THR A 243 -7.39 -14.68 22.89
N VAL A 244 -8.15 -14.41 21.84
CA VAL A 244 -9.60 -14.48 21.85
C VAL A 244 -10.06 -15.69 21.05
N THR A 245 -10.86 -16.54 21.68
CA THR A 245 -11.60 -17.61 21.02
C THR A 245 -13.08 -17.36 21.20
N ASN A 246 -13.90 -17.71 20.20
CA ASN A 246 -15.35 -17.50 20.23
C ASN A 246 -15.78 -16.02 20.35
N GLY A 247 -15.03 -15.10 19.72
CA GLY A 247 -15.40 -13.70 19.58
C GLY A 247 -16.84 -13.53 19.06
N LYS A 248 -17.50 -12.42 19.44
CA LYS A 248 -18.91 -12.15 19.17
C LYS A 248 -19.17 -10.87 18.37
N GLY A 249 -18.11 -10.23 17.88
CA GLY A 249 -18.20 -8.93 17.23
C GLY A 249 -18.58 -7.82 18.22
N GLY A 250 -19.25 -6.78 17.72
CA GLY A 250 -19.61 -5.61 18.53
C GLY A 250 -18.40 -4.73 18.86
N ALA A 251 -18.41 -4.09 20.02
CA ALA A 251 -17.35 -3.18 20.47
C ALA A 251 -16.78 -3.59 21.85
N PRO A 252 -16.24 -4.81 22.01
CA PRO A 252 -15.74 -5.27 23.30
C PRO A 252 -14.49 -4.48 23.71
N ILE A 253 -14.43 -4.09 24.98
CA ILE A 253 -13.18 -3.66 25.62
C ILE A 253 -12.49 -4.93 26.14
N LEU A 254 -11.35 -5.25 25.54
CA LEU A 254 -10.53 -6.39 25.87
C LEU A 254 -9.48 -5.96 26.90
N GLN A 255 -9.41 -6.67 28.02
CA GLN A 255 -8.26 -6.57 28.93
C GLN A 255 -7.15 -7.48 28.40
N LEU A 256 -6.13 -6.89 27.76
CA LEU A 256 -5.00 -7.60 27.18
C LEU A 256 -4.01 -8.10 28.24
N SER A 257 -3.86 -7.34 29.33
CA SER A 257 -3.01 -7.71 30.47
C SER A 257 -3.50 -7.08 31.77
N SER A 258 -3.19 -7.72 32.91
CA SER A 258 -3.46 -7.16 34.23
C SER A 258 -2.52 -6.00 34.56
N THR A 259 -1.27 -6.08 34.12
CA THR A 259 -0.25 -5.03 34.24
C THR A 259 0.01 -4.42 32.86
N PRO A 260 0.02 -3.08 32.71
CA PRO A 260 0.35 -2.45 31.44
C PRO A 260 1.70 -2.91 30.89
N VAL A 261 1.71 -3.30 29.62
CA VAL A 261 2.90 -3.69 28.86
C VAL A 261 3.39 -2.46 28.09
N PRO A 262 4.68 -2.08 28.20
CA PRO A 262 5.24 -1.02 27.37
C PRO A 262 5.33 -1.50 25.91
N ALA A 263 4.57 -0.89 25.01
CA ALA A 263 4.53 -1.26 23.61
C ALA A 263 4.38 -0.02 22.71
N ARG A 264 5.06 -0.04 21.56
CA ARG A 264 4.84 0.94 20.48
C ARG A 264 4.01 0.35 19.35
N TYR A 265 4.35 -0.87 18.93
CA TYR A 265 3.67 -1.56 17.86
C TYR A 265 2.79 -2.67 18.41
N LEU A 266 1.54 -2.69 17.96
CA LEU A 266 0.59 -3.75 18.23
C LEU A 266 0.18 -4.43 16.93
N ARG A 267 -0.23 -5.70 17.02
CA ARG A 267 -0.79 -6.45 15.90
C ARG A 267 -2.06 -7.19 16.33
N ILE A 268 -3.12 -7.05 15.54
CA ILE A 268 -4.30 -7.89 15.62
C ILE A 268 -4.13 -8.96 14.55
N TRP A 269 -4.05 -10.22 14.95
CA TRP A 269 -3.80 -11.38 14.10
C TRP A 269 -5.05 -12.26 14.04
N MET A 270 -5.80 -12.18 12.94
CA MET A 270 -7.12 -12.78 12.79
C MET A 270 -7.05 -14.08 11.99
N THR A 271 -7.58 -15.16 12.55
CA THR A 271 -7.40 -16.53 12.03
C THR A 271 -8.72 -17.26 11.77
N GLN A 272 -9.87 -16.68 12.16
CA GLN A 272 -11.17 -17.21 11.80
C GLN A 272 -12.22 -16.10 11.71
N SER A 273 -12.86 -15.96 10.54
CA SER A 273 -13.99 -15.05 10.33
C SER A 273 -15.30 -15.61 10.89
N SER A 274 -16.19 -14.71 11.31
CA SER A 274 -17.59 -15.02 11.64
C SER A 274 -18.41 -15.49 10.44
N ASN A 275 -17.95 -15.16 9.22
CA ASN A 275 -18.67 -15.45 7.98
C ASN A 275 -20.08 -14.84 7.96
N THR A 276 -20.25 -13.65 8.53
CA THR A 276 -21.52 -12.91 8.62
C THR A 276 -21.48 -11.65 7.76
N ALA A 277 -22.58 -11.34 7.07
CA ALA A 277 -22.70 -10.12 6.27
C ALA A 277 -23.37 -9.00 7.09
N ASP A 278 -22.90 -7.77 6.91
CA ASP A 278 -23.59 -6.58 7.42
C ASP A 278 -24.98 -6.46 6.77
N ARG A 279 -26.00 -6.35 7.61
CA ARG A 279 -27.41 -6.22 7.21
C ARG A 279 -28.05 -4.92 7.65
N ARG A 280 -27.26 -3.98 8.16
CA ARG A 280 -27.76 -2.64 8.51
C ARG A 280 -28.31 -1.96 7.25
N PRO A 281 -29.32 -1.08 7.37
CA PRO A 281 -29.82 -0.31 6.23
C PRO A 281 -28.75 0.56 5.54
N THR A 282 -27.68 0.89 6.26
CA THR A 282 -26.54 1.69 5.80
C THR A 282 -25.38 0.86 5.26
N ALA A 283 -25.51 -0.47 5.15
CA ALA A 283 -24.46 -1.33 4.61
C ALA A 283 -24.13 -0.91 3.15
N THR A 284 -22.84 -0.75 2.84
CA THR A 284 -22.41 -0.45 1.46
C THR A 284 -22.42 -1.70 0.58
N HIS A 285 -22.15 -2.86 1.17
CA HIS A 285 -22.18 -4.16 0.52
C HIS A 285 -23.61 -4.74 0.46
N ASP A 286 -23.97 -5.36 -0.67
CA ASP A 286 -25.20 -6.16 -0.75
C ASP A 286 -25.04 -7.42 0.13
N PRO A 287 -25.87 -7.64 1.17
CA PRO A 287 -25.77 -8.81 2.03
C PRO A 287 -26.03 -10.14 1.30
N LYS A 288 -26.57 -10.10 0.06
CA LYS A 288 -26.73 -11.29 -0.79
C LYS A 288 -25.45 -11.65 -1.54
N ASP A 289 -24.53 -10.71 -1.73
CA ASP A 289 -23.23 -11.02 -2.33
C ASP A 289 -22.39 -11.83 -1.34
N PRO A 290 -21.90 -13.02 -1.70
CA PRO A 290 -21.14 -13.87 -0.80
C PRO A 290 -19.84 -13.24 -0.28
N ARG A 291 -19.28 -12.25 -0.98
CA ARG A 291 -18.05 -11.54 -0.59
C ARG A 291 -18.28 -10.57 0.57
N SER A 292 -19.53 -10.17 0.79
CA SER A 292 -19.94 -9.31 1.89
C SER A 292 -19.87 -10.01 3.24
N ALA A 293 -19.93 -11.35 3.24
CA ALA A 293 -19.97 -12.15 4.46
C ALA A 293 -18.59 -12.63 4.92
N VAL A 294 -17.53 -12.55 4.09
CA VAL A 294 -16.23 -13.17 4.39
C VAL A 294 -15.11 -12.15 4.57
N GLY A 295 -14.04 -12.56 5.25
CA GLY A 295 -12.95 -11.67 5.67
C GLY A 295 -13.22 -11.04 7.02
N TYR A 296 -12.76 -9.80 7.22
CA TYR A 296 -12.86 -9.08 8.48
C TYR A 296 -13.17 -7.60 8.22
N ALA A 297 -13.99 -6.98 9.06
CA ALA A 297 -14.31 -5.57 8.99
C ALA A 297 -14.26 -4.90 10.37
N ILE A 298 -13.63 -3.73 10.45
CA ILE A 298 -13.47 -2.95 11.69
C ILE A 298 -13.76 -1.49 11.37
N ARG A 299 -14.63 -0.89 12.18
CA ARG A 299 -14.94 0.54 12.11
C ARG A 299 -13.82 1.36 12.73
N GLU A 300 -13.49 1.11 13.99
CA GLU A 300 -12.53 1.90 14.75
C GLU A 300 -11.73 1.02 15.73
N LEU A 301 -10.53 1.48 16.05
CA LEU A 301 -9.62 0.86 17.01
C LEU A 301 -9.27 1.84 18.11
N TYR A 302 -9.24 1.35 19.36
CA TYR A 302 -8.85 2.12 20.53
C TYR A 302 -7.87 1.29 21.35
N VAL A 303 -6.82 1.92 21.87
CA VAL A 303 -5.74 1.22 22.59
C VAL A 303 -5.32 2.06 23.78
N GLY A 304 -5.12 1.44 24.94
CA GLY A 304 -4.52 2.14 26.07
C GLY A 304 -4.70 1.44 27.40
N THR A 305 -5.11 2.21 28.41
CA THR A 305 -5.32 1.71 29.77
C THR A 305 -6.74 2.00 30.24
N LEU A 306 -7.16 1.35 31.32
CA LEU A 306 -8.47 1.60 31.91
C LEU A 306 -8.31 2.47 33.17
N THR A 307 -9.15 3.48 33.32
CA THR A 307 -9.25 4.25 34.57
C THR A 307 -9.89 3.40 35.68
N GLU A 308 -9.81 3.87 36.93
CA GLU A 308 -10.54 3.26 38.05
C GLU A 308 -12.07 3.22 37.82
N GLY A 309 -12.60 4.15 37.00
CA GLY A 309 -14.00 4.22 36.62
C GLY A 309 -14.41 3.31 35.45
N ALA A 310 -13.53 2.41 35.02
CA ALA A 310 -13.71 1.53 33.86
C ALA A 310 -13.85 2.27 32.50
N GLU A 311 -13.31 3.48 32.40
CA GLU A 311 -13.23 4.23 31.14
C GLU A 311 -11.88 3.95 30.46
N LEU A 312 -11.90 3.80 29.13
CA LEU A 312 -10.67 3.61 28.36
C LEU A 312 -9.97 4.96 28.19
N VAL A 313 -8.75 5.08 28.72
CA VAL A 313 -7.80 6.13 28.34
C VAL A 313 -7.22 5.72 27.00
N ASP A 314 -7.78 6.31 25.95
CA ASP A 314 -7.42 6.00 24.58
C ASP A 314 -6.16 6.78 24.13
N LEU A 315 -5.20 6.03 23.59
CA LEU A 315 -3.93 6.52 23.06
C LEU A 315 -3.99 6.70 21.53
N ILE A 316 -5.09 6.28 20.89
CA ILE A 316 -5.27 6.43 19.45
C ILE A 316 -5.65 7.88 19.12
N GLN A 317 -4.94 8.46 18.16
CA GLN A 317 -5.31 9.72 17.55
C GLN A 317 -6.27 9.46 16.39
N HIS A 318 -7.53 9.81 16.60
CA HIS A 318 -8.58 9.65 15.60
C HIS A 318 -8.71 10.89 14.69
N ARG A 319 -8.37 10.76 13.40
CA ARG A 319 -8.45 11.87 12.42
C ARG A 319 -8.68 11.39 11.00
N ALA A 320 -9.54 12.07 10.26
CA ALA A 320 -9.77 11.81 8.83
C ALA A 320 -8.64 12.37 7.92
N ASP A 321 -7.38 12.15 8.30
CA ASP A 321 -6.18 12.54 7.55
C ASP A 321 -4.96 11.68 7.95
N GLN A 322 -3.81 11.89 7.31
CA GLN A 322 -2.59 11.09 7.56
C GLN A 322 -1.88 11.36 8.90
N ASN A 323 -2.40 12.29 9.72
CA ASN A 323 -1.92 12.55 11.07
C ASN A 323 -2.66 11.73 12.15
N GLN A 324 -3.56 10.83 11.76
CA GLN A 324 -4.08 9.81 12.68
C GLN A 324 -2.99 8.83 13.12
N THR A 325 -3.26 8.06 14.18
CA THR A 325 -2.38 6.93 14.54
C THR A 325 -2.21 6.01 13.34
N ALA A 326 -0.96 5.70 13.00
CA ALA A 326 -0.65 4.97 11.78
C ALA A 326 -1.08 3.50 11.91
N THR A 327 -1.79 3.03 10.90
CA THR A 327 -2.17 1.62 10.76
C THR A 327 -1.69 1.07 9.43
N LEU A 328 -1.37 -0.22 9.43
CA LEU A 328 -1.09 -1.03 8.25
C LEU A 328 -1.93 -2.30 8.32
N CYS A 329 -2.35 -2.83 7.17
CA CYS A 329 -3.18 -4.03 7.13
C CYS A 329 -2.68 -5.04 6.07
N SER A 330 -2.95 -6.31 6.30
CA SER A 330 -2.56 -7.39 5.38
C SER A 330 -3.19 -7.29 3.98
N SER A 331 -4.41 -6.78 3.88
CA SER A 331 -5.17 -6.71 2.64
C SER A 331 -6.30 -5.69 2.73
N ILE A 332 -6.90 -5.36 1.59
CA ILE A 332 -7.97 -4.37 1.46
C ILE A 332 -9.03 -4.91 0.50
N ASP A 333 -10.30 -4.70 0.83
CA ASP A 333 -11.45 -5.05 0.00
C ASP A 333 -11.43 -4.29 -1.33
N PRO A 334 -11.43 -4.99 -2.50
CA PRO A 334 -11.47 -4.33 -3.80
C PRO A 334 -12.86 -3.83 -4.18
N TRP A 335 -13.84 -3.83 -3.26
CA TRP A 335 -15.13 -3.18 -3.45
C TRP A 335 -14.94 -1.68 -3.70
N HIS A 336 -15.54 -1.15 -4.77
CA HIS A 336 -15.52 0.27 -5.11
C HIS A 336 -16.70 0.61 -6.03
N SER A 337 -16.84 1.85 -6.48
CA SER A 337 -17.89 2.35 -7.36
C SER A 337 -17.32 2.98 -8.63
N GLU A 338 -18.15 3.12 -9.67
CA GLU A 338 -17.79 3.86 -10.89
C GLU A 338 -17.35 5.29 -10.57
N SER A 339 -17.95 5.93 -9.56
CA SER A 339 -17.61 7.29 -9.14
C SER A 339 -16.30 7.41 -8.38
N ASP A 340 -15.70 6.30 -7.93
CA ASP A 340 -14.39 6.33 -7.27
C ASP A 340 -13.22 6.48 -8.26
N ILE A 341 -13.48 6.61 -9.57
CA ILE A 341 -12.43 6.73 -10.57
C ILE A 341 -11.52 7.95 -10.30
N ASP A 342 -10.21 7.73 -10.27
CA ASP A 342 -9.21 8.80 -10.15
C ASP A 342 -8.56 9.10 -11.50
N THR A 343 -8.96 10.21 -12.11
CA THR A 343 -8.48 10.65 -13.42
C THR A 343 -7.20 11.48 -13.35
N HIS A 344 -6.63 11.73 -12.17
CA HIS A 344 -5.36 12.48 -12.06
C HIS A 344 -4.16 11.63 -12.49
N GLY A 345 -4.26 10.31 -12.30
CA GLY A 345 -3.21 9.36 -12.64
C GLY A 345 -3.67 8.38 -13.72
N ASP A 346 -3.24 8.62 -14.95
CA ASP A 346 -3.46 7.76 -16.10
C ASP A 346 -2.43 6.64 -16.15
N GLN A 347 -2.92 5.42 -15.97
CA GLN A 347 -2.19 4.21 -16.28
C GLN A 347 -2.41 3.92 -17.76
N THR A 348 -1.34 4.05 -18.56
CA THR A 348 -1.40 3.88 -20.02
C THR A 348 -2.27 2.67 -20.38
N GLY A 349 -3.29 2.87 -21.23
CA GLY A 349 -4.15 1.79 -21.68
C GLY A 349 -3.37 0.72 -22.46
N LEU A 350 -3.71 -0.56 -22.26
CA LEU A 350 -2.97 -1.67 -22.85
C LEU A 350 -2.92 -1.61 -24.39
N ASP A 351 -4.03 -1.24 -25.04
CA ASP A 351 -4.05 -1.15 -26.50
C ASP A 351 -3.14 -0.03 -27.01
N LEU A 352 -3.13 1.14 -26.35
CA LEU A 352 -2.20 2.22 -26.69
C LEU A 352 -0.74 1.79 -26.47
N PHE A 353 -0.44 1.13 -25.34
CA PHE A 353 0.89 0.62 -25.07
C PHE A 353 1.42 -0.27 -26.20
N PHE A 354 0.65 -1.28 -26.60
CA PHE A 354 1.07 -2.24 -27.64
C PHE A 354 0.99 -1.71 -29.08
N THR A 355 0.12 -0.73 -29.37
CA THR A 355 -0.07 -0.21 -30.74
C THR A 355 0.74 1.05 -31.03
N SER A 356 1.30 1.72 -30.02
CA SER A 356 2.07 2.96 -30.18
C SER A 356 3.44 2.79 -30.84
N GLY A 357 3.96 1.56 -30.91
CA GLY A 357 5.31 1.27 -31.36
C GLY A 357 6.41 1.59 -30.33
N ILE A 358 6.05 1.83 -29.07
CA ILE A 358 7.02 2.00 -27.97
C ILE A 358 7.68 0.68 -27.54
N THR A 359 7.01 -0.45 -27.77
CA THR A 359 7.45 -1.82 -27.43
C THR A 359 7.96 -2.59 -28.63
#